data_AF-A0A6I2VFU5-F1
#
_entry.id   AF-A0A6I2VFU5-F1
#
_cell.length_a   1.000
_cell.length_b   1.000
_cell.length_c   1.000
_cell.angle_alpha   90.00
_cell.angle_beta   90.00
_cell.angle_gamma   90.00
#
_symmetry.space_group_name_H-M   'P 1'
#
loop_
_entity.id
_entity.type
_entity.pdbx_description
1 polymer ?
#
loop_
_entity_poly.entity_id
_entity_poly.type
_entity_poly.pdbx_seq_one_letter_code
_entity_poly.pdbx_strand_id
1 'polypeptide(L)'
;FDVNVLLLLIALLVAVITTALTVKRRPWDAAMVALAPTVILAATVNWDLLPLAFAGCCLLLWSRSRPLAAGVLLGLAIAAKFYPLFFIGAFLVLTLRSGRWRAFGLLLAGTAASWLAVNLPFMIANAEGWSFFYRFSQERGEDFGSIWFAASQLGIGSIQPETLNPIASGLFLLLCLAIGILALTTARRPRLAQLLFLIVAAFVVTNKVYSPQYVLWLVPLAAMARPRWREFIIWQAGEVVYFVAIWWFLVGYGVTDTKGMTPQWYAVATLVHIAVTIWFAALIIRDMVKPDRDPVRTDGFDDDSDDPGGGVFDKAPDVFTLQRLRRSSYSGESISRTSSNRVVVNRTSAVT
;
A
#
# COMPACT_ATOMS: atom_id res chain seq x y z
N PHE A 1 22.59 -7.67 21.34
CA PHE A 1 21.59 -8.36 20.50
C PHE A 1 20.23 -8.41 21.19
N ASP A 2 20.16 -8.93 22.42
CA ASP A 2 18.88 -9.18 23.13
C ASP A 2 18.03 -7.93 23.35
N VAL A 3 18.66 -6.78 23.65
CA VAL A 3 17.94 -5.49 23.78
C VAL A 3 17.19 -5.12 22.50
N ASN A 4 17.80 -5.32 21.32
CA ASN A 4 17.16 -5.03 20.05
C ASN A 4 15.98 -5.98 19.81
N VAL A 5 16.14 -7.28 20.11
CA VAL A 5 15.06 -8.26 19.99
C VAL A 5 13.89 -7.90 20.90
N LEU A 6 14.15 -7.48 22.13
CA LEU A 6 13.11 -7.05 23.06
C LEU A 6 12.36 -5.81 22.54
N LEU A 7 13.07 -4.80 22.02
CA LEU A 7 12.47 -3.61 21.42
C LEU A 7 11.61 -3.96 20.19
N LEU A 8 12.10 -4.86 19.35
CA LEU A 8 11.38 -5.34 18.17
C LEU A 8 10.15 -6.16 18.58
N LEU A 9 10.22 -6.97 19.63
CA LEU A 9 9.07 -7.70 20.18
C LEU A 9 7.99 -6.72 20.66
N ILE A 10 8.36 -5.65 21.37
CA ILE A 10 7.40 -4.62 21.78
C ILE A 10 6.73 -3.99 20.55
N ALA A 11 7.51 -3.65 19.52
CA ALA A 11 6.98 -3.09 18.29
C ALA A 11 6.02 -4.06 17.56
N LEU A 12 6.35 -5.35 17.52
CA LEU A 12 5.48 -6.40 16.99
C LEU A 12 4.17 -6.50 17.79
N LEU A 13 4.22 -6.50 19.12
CA LEU A 13 3.03 -6.52 19.96
C LEU A 13 2.14 -5.31 19.71
N VAL A 14 2.72 -4.12 19.56
CA VAL A 14 1.98 -2.91 19.17
C VAL A 14 1.32 -3.09 17.81
N ALA A 15 2.01 -3.63 16.80
CA ALA A 15 1.44 -3.89 15.48
C ALA A 15 0.26 -4.89 15.53
N VAL A 16 0.38 -5.97 16.30
CA VAL A 16 -0.70 -6.97 16.51
C VAL A 16 -1.89 -6.33 17.22
N ILE A 17 -1.66 -5.62 18.34
CA ILE A 17 -2.72 -4.98 19.12
C ILE A 17 -3.44 -3.92 18.30
N THR A 18 -2.70 -3.07 17.59
CA THR A 18 -3.31 -2.02 16.76
C THR A 18 -4.12 -2.61 15.61
N THR A 19 -3.66 -3.71 15.00
CA THR A 19 -4.45 -4.46 14.01
C THR A 19 -5.76 -4.96 14.62
N ALA A 20 -5.71 -5.61 15.80
CA ALA A 20 -6.88 -6.14 16.48
C ALA A 20 -7.90 -5.05 16.86
N LEU A 21 -7.41 -3.86 17.21
CA LEU A 21 -8.24 -2.74 17.67
C LEU A 21 -8.76 -1.85 16.53
N THR A 22 -8.22 -1.99 15.31
CA THR A 22 -8.60 -1.16 14.16
C THR A 22 -9.99 -1.55 13.63
N VAL A 23 -10.26 -2.85 13.48
CA VAL A 23 -11.58 -3.39 13.10
C VAL A 23 -12.22 -4.05 14.32
N LYS A 24 -13.09 -3.30 15.02
CA LYS A 24 -13.59 -3.67 16.36
C LYS A 24 -14.28 -5.04 16.44
N ARG A 25 -15.02 -5.44 15.40
CA ARG A 25 -15.77 -6.70 15.38
C ARG A 25 -14.90 -7.91 15.01
N ARG A 26 -13.67 -7.66 14.54
CA ARG A 26 -12.79 -8.70 14.00
C ARG A 26 -11.39 -8.71 14.65
N PRO A 27 -11.26 -8.68 15.99
CA PRO A 27 -9.96 -8.66 16.65
C PRO A 27 -9.11 -9.89 16.33
N TRP A 28 -9.74 -11.02 16.02
CA TRP A 28 -9.09 -12.28 15.68
C TRP A 28 -8.35 -12.26 14.34
N ASP A 29 -8.63 -11.30 13.45
CA ASP A 29 -7.86 -11.13 12.21
C ASP A 29 -6.38 -10.79 12.52
N ALA A 30 -6.10 -10.20 13.69
CA ALA A 30 -4.73 -9.95 14.14
C ALA A 30 -3.93 -11.23 14.43
N ALA A 31 -4.58 -12.39 14.60
CA ALA A 31 -3.88 -13.66 14.69
C ALA A 31 -3.11 -13.97 13.40
N MET A 32 -3.57 -13.48 12.24
CA MET A 32 -2.84 -13.60 10.98
C MET A 32 -1.50 -12.85 11.04
N VAL A 33 -1.42 -11.74 11.78
CA VAL A 33 -0.18 -10.99 11.98
C VAL A 33 0.73 -11.71 12.97
N ALA A 34 0.18 -12.11 14.12
CA ALA A 34 0.95 -12.74 15.18
C ALA A 34 1.54 -14.11 14.77
N LEU A 35 0.81 -14.87 13.95
CA LEU A 35 1.16 -16.24 13.55
C LEU A 35 1.71 -16.32 12.11
N ALA A 36 1.93 -15.19 11.44
CA ALA A 36 2.44 -15.21 10.07
C ALA A 36 3.82 -15.89 10.03
N PRO A 37 4.03 -16.92 9.19
CA PRO A 37 5.34 -17.55 9.07
C PRO A 37 6.46 -16.55 8.77
N THR A 38 6.19 -15.56 7.93
CA THR A 38 7.15 -14.52 7.57
C THR A 38 7.42 -13.51 8.69
N VAL A 39 6.45 -13.27 9.58
CA VAL A 39 6.70 -12.47 10.78
C VAL A 39 7.69 -13.18 11.69
N ILE A 40 7.48 -14.48 11.93
CA ILE A 40 8.39 -15.30 12.74
C ILE A 40 9.81 -15.31 12.15
N LEU A 41 9.92 -15.44 10.83
CA LEU A 41 11.21 -15.53 10.14
C LEU A 41 11.92 -14.18 9.98
N ALA A 42 11.18 -13.10 9.73
CA ALA A 42 11.76 -11.82 9.32
C ALA A 42 11.78 -10.74 10.41
N ALA A 43 11.11 -10.95 11.55
CA ALA A 43 11.00 -9.97 12.64
C ALA A 43 12.35 -9.42 13.14
N THR A 44 13.41 -10.22 13.10
CA THR A 44 14.73 -9.88 13.62
C THR A 44 15.75 -9.53 12.53
N VAL A 45 15.34 -9.53 11.25
CA VAL A 45 16.24 -9.25 10.13
C VAL A 45 16.66 -7.78 10.09
N ASN A 46 15.74 -6.86 10.45
CA ASN A 46 16.00 -5.43 10.46
C ASN A 46 14.99 -4.69 11.37
N TRP A 47 15.10 -3.37 11.47
CA TRP A 47 14.29 -2.48 12.31
C TRP A 47 12.88 -2.20 11.78
N ASP A 48 12.38 -3.02 10.86
CA ASP A 48 11.13 -2.82 10.14
C ASP A 48 9.87 -2.89 11.02
N LEU A 49 9.96 -3.53 12.19
CA LEU A 49 8.85 -3.57 13.14
C LEU A 49 8.57 -2.21 13.81
N LEU A 50 9.57 -1.34 13.94
CA LEU A 50 9.39 0.01 14.51
C LEU A 50 8.47 0.90 13.65
N PRO A 51 8.74 1.15 12.35
CA PRO A 51 7.83 1.89 11.49
C PRO A 51 6.49 1.16 11.33
N LEU A 52 6.47 -0.18 11.39
CA LEU A 52 5.22 -0.96 11.35
C LEU A 52 4.32 -0.67 12.57
N ALA A 53 4.90 -0.59 13.78
CA ALA A 53 4.19 -0.23 15.00
C ALA A 53 3.60 1.19 14.90
N PHE A 54 4.37 2.16 14.43
CA PHE A 54 3.88 3.52 14.23
C PHE A 54 2.78 3.58 13.15
N ALA A 55 2.93 2.84 12.04
CA ALA A 55 1.91 2.74 11.00
C ALA A 55 0.61 2.11 11.54
N GLY A 56 0.70 1.04 12.33
CA GLY A 56 -0.45 0.43 13.01
C GLY A 56 -1.17 1.41 13.95
N CYS A 57 -0.42 2.15 14.76
CA CYS A 57 -0.96 3.21 15.61
C CYS A 57 -1.62 4.34 14.80
N CYS A 58 -1.04 4.73 13.66
CA CYS A 58 -1.65 5.69 12.74
C CYS A 58 -3.03 5.20 12.26
N LEU A 59 -3.12 3.96 11.78
CA LEU A 59 -4.38 3.39 11.29
C LEU A 59 -5.42 3.25 12.41
N LEU A 60 -5.00 2.85 13.61
CA LEU A 60 -5.88 2.80 14.77
C LEU A 60 -6.41 4.20 15.14
N LEU A 61 -5.54 5.21 15.23
CA LEU A 61 -5.97 6.58 15.56
C LEU A 61 -6.86 7.18 14.47
N TRP A 62 -6.57 6.84 13.21
CA TRP A 62 -7.41 7.22 12.08
C TRP A 62 -8.81 6.59 12.19
N SER A 63 -8.90 5.29 12.50
CA SER A 63 -10.19 4.61 12.68
C SER A 63 -11.00 5.18 13.85
N ARG A 64 -10.34 5.83 14.80
CA ARG A 64 -10.97 6.60 15.90
C ARG A 64 -11.22 8.07 15.58
N SER A 65 -11.15 8.46 14.31
CA SER A 65 -11.38 9.84 13.84
C SER A 65 -10.48 10.88 14.52
N ARG A 66 -9.22 10.52 14.80
CA ARG A 66 -8.19 11.43 15.33
C ARG A 66 -7.11 11.74 14.27
N PRO A 67 -7.45 12.49 13.20
CA PRO A 67 -6.59 12.63 12.02
C PRO A 67 -5.23 13.28 12.32
N LEU A 68 -5.19 14.29 13.19
CA LEU A 68 -3.92 14.94 13.55
C LEU A 68 -2.96 13.98 14.26
N ALA A 69 -3.47 13.24 15.24
CA ALA A 69 -2.68 12.24 15.96
C ALA A 69 -2.24 11.10 15.04
N ALA A 70 -3.14 10.61 14.17
CA ALA A 70 -2.77 9.65 13.13
C ALA A 70 -1.61 10.18 12.25
N GLY A 71 -1.68 11.46 11.88
CA GLY A 71 -0.61 12.13 11.13
C GLY A 71 0.71 12.15 11.87
N VAL A 72 0.72 12.48 13.17
CA VAL A 72 1.94 12.43 14.00
C VAL A 72 2.59 11.04 13.97
N LEU A 73 1.79 9.99 14.12
CA LEU A 73 2.30 8.62 14.08
C LEU A 73 2.79 8.24 12.67
N LEU A 74 2.13 8.74 11.61
CA LEU A 74 2.58 8.53 10.24
C LEU A 74 3.93 9.21 9.97
N GLY A 75 4.14 10.44 10.45
CA GLY A 75 5.41 11.15 10.26
C GLY A 75 6.57 10.49 11.02
N LEU A 76 6.31 9.96 12.23
CA LEU A 76 7.27 9.12 12.95
C LEU A 76 7.58 7.81 12.20
N ALA A 77 6.57 7.17 11.61
CA ALA A 77 6.76 5.99 10.78
C ALA A 77 7.66 6.31 9.56
N ILE A 78 7.40 7.43 8.87
CA ILE A 78 8.19 7.89 7.72
C ILE A 78 9.64 8.22 8.13
N ALA A 79 9.82 8.84 9.30
CA ALA A 79 11.15 9.15 9.81
C ALA A 79 11.95 7.87 10.15
N ALA A 80 11.27 6.82 10.63
CA ALA A 80 11.89 5.52 10.88
C ALA A 80 12.15 4.72 9.59
N LYS A 81 11.28 4.81 8.58
CA LYS A 81 11.46 4.19 7.26
C LYS A 81 10.61 4.84 6.19
N PHE A 82 11.08 4.85 4.93
CA PHE A 82 10.44 5.64 3.87
C PHE A 82 9.04 5.15 3.40
N TYR A 83 8.77 3.83 3.40
CA TYR A 83 7.54 3.27 2.78
C TYR A 83 6.19 3.80 3.30
N PRO A 84 6.00 4.19 4.57
CA PRO A 84 4.72 4.73 5.05
C PRO A 84 4.34 6.04 4.36
N LEU A 85 5.27 6.73 3.69
CA LEU A 85 4.98 7.91 2.88
C LEU A 85 3.89 7.61 1.83
N PHE A 86 3.88 6.40 1.29
CA PHE A 86 2.91 5.98 0.29
C PHE A 86 1.47 5.89 0.83
N PHE A 87 1.28 5.84 2.16
CA PHE A 87 -0.04 5.82 2.77
C PHE A 87 -0.80 7.11 2.46
N ILE A 88 -0.10 8.24 2.32
CA ILE A 88 -0.67 9.53 1.92
C ILE A 88 -1.43 9.40 0.59
N GLY A 89 -0.96 8.57 -0.34
CA GLY A 89 -1.64 8.30 -1.60
C GLY A 89 -3.02 7.66 -1.40
N ALA A 90 -3.11 6.64 -0.54
CA ALA A 90 -4.40 6.01 -0.20
C ALA A 90 -5.36 7.01 0.48
N PHE A 91 -4.86 7.78 1.46
CA PHE A 91 -5.63 8.82 2.13
C PHE A 91 -6.12 9.89 1.15
N LEU A 92 -5.28 10.33 0.20
CA LEU A 92 -5.64 11.30 -0.82
C LEU A 92 -6.75 10.78 -1.73
N VAL A 93 -6.62 9.55 -2.24
CA VAL A 93 -7.62 8.94 -3.12
C VAL A 93 -8.99 8.83 -2.43
N LEU A 94 -9.02 8.38 -1.17
CA LEU A 94 -10.27 8.31 -0.41
C LEU A 94 -10.79 9.69 -0.01
N THR A 95 -9.91 10.66 0.20
CA THR A 95 -10.31 12.06 0.45
C THR A 95 -10.93 12.69 -0.78
N LEU A 96 -10.37 12.48 -1.97
CA LEU A 96 -10.96 12.90 -3.24
C LEU A 96 -12.37 12.33 -3.37
N ARG A 97 -12.53 11.03 -3.09
CA ARG A 97 -13.80 10.33 -3.21
C ARG A 97 -14.83 10.77 -2.16
N SER A 98 -14.42 11.08 -0.94
CA SER A 98 -15.31 11.37 0.21
C SER A 98 -15.48 12.85 0.57
N GLY A 99 -14.63 13.73 0.03
CA GLY A 99 -14.61 15.16 0.35
C GLY A 99 -14.05 15.50 1.74
N ARG A 100 -13.42 14.56 2.45
CA ARG A 100 -12.94 14.75 3.84
C ARG A 100 -11.62 15.53 3.95
N TRP A 101 -11.52 16.65 3.24
CA TRP A 101 -10.31 17.46 3.11
C TRP A 101 -9.75 18.01 4.42
N ARG A 102 -10.63 18.40 5.36
CA ARG A 102 -10.19 18.85 6.69
C ARG A 102 -9.42 17.76 7.44
N ALA A 103 -9.91 16.53 7.41
CA ALA A 103 -9.25 15.41 8.08
C ALA A 103 -7.92 15.07 7.40
N PHE A 104 -7.87 15.10 6.07
CA PHE A 104 -6.64 14.91 5.31
C PHE A 104 -5.60 16.01 5.59
N GLY A 105 -6.02 17.28 5.65
CA GLY A 105 -5.13 18.38 6.02
C GLY A 105 -4.55 18.25 7.42
N LEU A 106 -5.35 17.79 8.39
CA LEU A 106 -4.86 17.51 9.75
C LEU A 106 -3.87 16.33 9.79
N LEU A 107 -4.12 15.28 9.02
CA LEU A 107 -3.17 14.16 8.85
C LEU A 107 -1.83 14.67 8.29
N LEU A 108 -1.88 15.46 7.20
CA LEU A 108 -0.68 16.02 6.59
C LEU A 108 0.08 16.95 7.54
N ALA A 109 -0.63 17.80 8.27
CA ALA A 109 -0.02 18.70 9.25
C ALA A 109 0.71 17.92 10.36
N GLY A 110 0.08 16.90 10.94
CA GLY A 110 0.72 16.04 11.95
C GLY A 110 1.92 15.27 11.39
N THR A 111 1.79 14.78 10.15
CA THR A 111 2.85 14.05 9.44
C THR A 111 4.07 14.94 9.23
N ALA A 112 3.87 16.13 8.65
CA ALA A 112 4.94 17.09 8.41
C ALA A 112 5.59 17.55 9.72
N ALA A 113 4.78 17.91 10.73
CA ALA A 113 5.30 18.40 12.01
C ALA A 113 6.19 17.38 12.72
N SER A 114 5.73 16.12 12.84
CA SER A 114 6.50 15.06 13.50
C SER A 114 7.73 14.63 12.70
N TRP A 115 7.62 14.52 11.37
CA TRP A 115 8.76 14.21 10.51
C TRP A 115 9.85 15.29 10.59
N LEU A 116 9.45 16.58 10.55
CA LEU A 116 10.36 17.71 10.72
C LEU A 116 10.96 17.74 12.13
N ALA A 117 10.18 17.50 13.17
CA ALA A 117 10.70 17.44 14.54
C ALA A 117 11.83 16.41 14.71
N VAL A 118 11.73 15.28 14.00
CA VAL A 118 12.80 14.26 13.98
C VAL A 118 13.95 14.66 13.07
N ASN A 119 13.69 15.09 11.82
CA ASN A 119 14.73 15.25 10.80
C ASN A 119 15.46 16.59 10.84
N LEU A 120 14.77 17.68 11.21
CA LEU A 120 15.30 19.04 11.15
C LEU A 120 16.56 19.25 11.99
N PRO A 121 16.68 18.70 13.23
CA PRO A 121 17.93 18.80 13.98
C PRO A 121 19.13 18.21 13.24
N PHE A 122 18.94 17.07 12.55
CA PHE A 122 20.01 16.42 11.78
C PHE A 122 20.31 17.15 10.48
N MET A 123 19.31 17.72 9.81
CA MET A 123 19.53 18.57 8.64
C MET A 123 20.39 19.79 8.98
N ILE A 124 20.16 20.42 10.13
CA ILE A 124 20.92 21.59 10.59
C ILE A 124 22.32 21.20 11.04
N ALA A 125 22.45 20.13 11.83
CA ALA A 125 23.73 19.72 12.40
C ALA A 125 24.66 19.01 11.40
N ASN A 126 24.10 18.22 10.47
CA ASN A 126 24.86 17.45 9.48
C ASN A 126 23.98 17.09 8.26
N ALA A 127 23.79 18.06 7.36
CA ALA A 127 23.03 17.88 6.12
C ALA A 127 23.55 16.74 5.23
N GLU A 128 24.86 16.51 5.22
CA GLU A 128 25.48 15.45 4.44
C GLU A 128 25.12 14.06 4.97
N GLY A 129 25.21 13.86 6.28
CA GLY A 129 24.81 12.64 6.96
C GLY A 129 23.29 12.39 6.84
N TRP A 130 22.47 13.42 7.01
CA TRP A 130 21.03 13.32 6.83
C TRP A 130 20.65 12.88 5.40
N SER A 131 21.30 13.45 4.38
CA SER A 131 21.01 13.15 2.97
C SER A 131 21.61 11.85 2.45
N PHE A 132 22.47 11.17 3.22
CA PHE A 132 23.16 9.95 2.81
C PHE A 132 22.20 8.85 2.34
N PHE A 133 21.10 8.62 3.07
CA PHE A 133 20.10 7.60 2.70
C PHE A 133 19.52 7.84 1.30
N TYR A 134 19.24 9.09 0.94
CA TYR A 134 18.67 9.44 -0.35
C TYR A 134 19.68 9.27 -1.48
N ARG A 135 20.93 9.71 -1.28
CA ARG A 135 22.02 9.51 -2.25
C ARG A 135 22.32 8.04 -2.47
N PHE A 136 22.49 7.28 -1.39
CA PHE A 136 22.69 5.82 -1.43
C PHE A 136 21.57 5.09 -2.18
N SER A 137 20.31 5.49 -1.95
CA SER A 137 19.16 4.89 -2.64
C SER A 137 19.13 5.21 -4.15
N GLN A 138 19.62 6.39 -4.53
CA GLN A 138 19.74 6.80 -5.94
C GLN A 138 20.87 6.06 -6.64
N GLU A 139 22.05 5.97 -6.02
CA GLU A 139 23.26 5.37 -6.60
C GLU A 139 23.20 3.84 -6.65
N ARG A 140 22.50 3.20 -5.72
CA ARG A 140 22.39 1.73 -5.68
C ARG A 140 21.64 1.20 -6.91
N GLY A 141 22.19 0.16 -7.55
CA GLY A 141 21.56 -0.54 -8.66
C GLY A 141 20.42 -1.48 -8.26
N GLU A 142 20.14 -2.44 -9.13
CA GLU A 142 19.31 -3.60 -8.79
C GLU A 142 19.96 -4.42 -7.67
N ASP A 143 19.14 -4.99 -6.80
CA ASP A 143 19.57 -5.72 -5.61
C ASP A 143 18.62 -6.90 -5.37
N PHE A 144 18.99 -7.73 -4.39
CA PHE A 144 18.28 -8.96 -4.03
C PHE A 144 16.76 -8.79 -3.97
N GLY A 145 16.06 -9.80 -4.48
CA GLY A 145 14.61 -9.95 -4.42
C GLY A 145 13.82 -9.14 -5.43
N SER A 146 14.47 -8.23 -6.15
CA SER A 146 13.80 -7.47 -7.19
C SER A 146 13.63 -8.26 -8.48
N ILE A 147 12.61 -7.92 -9.26
CA ILE A 147 12.42 -8.47 -10.61
C ILE A 147 13.61 -8.15 -11.53
N TRP A 148 14.26 -7.01 -11.29
CA TRP A 148 15.41 -6.52 -12.05
C TRP A 148 16.62 -7.41 -11.84
N PHE A 149 16.97 -7.67 -10.58
CA PHE A 149 18.06 -8.57 -10.25
C PHE A 149 17.75 -10.02 -10.65
N ALA A 150 16.50 -10.48 -10.52
CA ALA A 150 16.11 -11.78 -11.05
C ALA A 150 16.32 -11.90 -12.57
N ALA A 151 16.04 -10.84 -13.34
CA ALA A 151 16.29 -10.82 -14.78
C ALA A 151 17.78 -10.93 -15.10
N SER A 152 18.66 -10.24 -14.36
CA SER A 152 20.10 -10.37 -14.58
C SER A 152 20.62 -11.77 -14.22
N GLN A 153 20.09 -12.39 -13.17
CA GLN A 153 20.40 -13.78 -12.82
C GLN A 153 19.95 -14.80 -13.88
N LEU A 154 18.97 -14.46 -14.70
CA LEU A 154 18.51 -15.26 -15.85
C LEU A 154 19.27 -14.95 -17.15
N GLY A 155 20.28 -14.09 -17.10
CA GLY A 155 21.10 -13.74 -18.28
C GLY A 155 20.49 -12.68 -19.19
N ILE A 156 19.45 -11.95 -18.74
CA ILE A 156 18.83 -10.85 -19.50
C ILE A 156 19.70 -9.56 -19.42
N GLY A 157 20.69 -9.53 -18.52
CA GLY A 157 21.60 -8.40 -18.30
C GLY A 157 21.12 -7.45 -17.19
N SER A 158 22.07 -6.73 -16.58
CA SER A 158 21.80 -5.73 -15.53
C SER A 158 21.52 -4.35 -16.12
N ILE A 159 20.58 -3.61 -15.53
CA ILE A 159 20.28 -2.23 -15.95
C ILE A 159 21.00 -1.24 -15.04
N GLN A 160 21.70 -0.26 -15.65
CA GLN A 160 22.42 0.76 -14.89
C GLN A 160 21.47 1.62 -14.03
N PRO A 161 21.88 2.04 -12.82
CA PRO A 161 21.02 2.77 -11.87
C PRO A 161 20.33 4.00 -12.47
N GLU A 162 21.03 4.76 -13.33
CA GLU A 162 20.52 6.00 -13.95
C GLU A 162 19.31 5.74 -14.84
N THR A 163 19.26 4.57 -15.47
CA THR A 163 18.14 4.13 -16.32
C THR A 163 17.09 3.37 -15.52
N LEU A 164 17.53 2.55 -14.56
CA LEU A 164 16.63 1.73 -13.75
C LEU A 164 15.76 2.57 -12.80
N ASN A 165 16.32 3.63 -12.22
CA ASN A 165 15.62 4.55 -11.32
C ASN A 165 14.32 5.13 -11.89
N PRO A 166 14.33 5.82 -13.05
CA PRO A 166 13.12 6.37 -13.64
C PRO A 166 12.14 5.28 -14.11
N ILE A 167 12.63 4.12 -14.57
CA ILE A 167 11.76 3.00 -14.99
C ILE A 167 11.01 2.43 -13.78
N ALA A 168 11.73 2.04 -12.72
CA ALA A 168 11.12 1.46 -11.53
C ALA A 168 10.13 2.44 -10.86
N SER A 169 10.54 3.71 -10.72
CA SER A 169 9.69 4.76 -10.16
C SER A 169 8.48 5.06 -11.06
N GLY A 170 8.67 5.08 -12.38
CA GLY A 170 7.61 5.30 -13.36
C GLY A 170 6.56 4.19 -13.35
N LEU A 171 7.00 2.93 -13.28
CA LEU A 171 6.10 1.78 -13.12
C LEU A 171 5.32 1.84 -11.80
N PHE A 172 5.99 2.19 -10.70
CA PHE A 172 5.33 2.38 -9.42
C PHE A 172 4.24 3.46 -9.48
N LEU A 173 4.55 4.63 -10.06
CA LEU A 173 3.61 5.73 -10.22
C LEU A 173 2.45 5.36 -11.14
N LEU A 174 2.71 4.63 -12.22
CA LEU A 174 1.67 4.11 -13.11
C LEU A 174 0.72 3.16 -12.38
N LEU A 175 1.24 2.26 -11.55
CA LEU A 175 0.41 1.37 -10.73
C LEU A 175 -0.37 2.14 -9.67
N CYS A 176 0.23 3.15 -9.01
CA CYS A 176 -0.48 4.04 -8.09
C CYS A 176 -1.64 4.77 -8.78
N LEU A 177 -1.41 5.27 -9.99
CA LEU A 177 -2.46 5.90 -10.80
C LEU A 177 -3.56 4.90 -11.17
N ALA A 178 -3.20 3.68 -11.59
CA ALA A 178 -4.16 2.62 -11.90
C ALA A 178 -5.00 2.23 -10.67
N ILE A 179 -4.38 2.11 -9.49
CA ILE A 179 -5.06 1.86 -8.22
C ILE A 179 -5.99 3.03 -7.86
N GLY A 180 -5.55 4.28 -8.05
CA GLY A 180 -6.37 5.47 -7.84
C GLY A 180 -7.59 5.51 -8.77
N ILE A 181 -7.41 5.24 -10.06
CA ILE A 181 -8.48 5.15 -11.05
C ILE A 181 -9.46 4.04 -10.69
N LEU A 182 -8.95 2.85 -10.33
CA LEU A 182 -9.78 1.74 -9.84
C LEU A 182 -10.61 2.20 -8.63
N ALA A 183 -9.97 2.81 -7.65
CA ALA A 183 -10.62 3.28 -6.44
C ALA A 183 -11.68 4.37 -6.67
N LEU A 184 -11.61 5.11 -7.77
CA LEU A 184 -12.59 6.12 -8.16
C LEU A 184 -13.69 5.58 -9.09
N THR A 185 -13.55 4.34 -9.58
CA THR A 185 -14.49 3.68 -10.50
C THR A 185 -15.31 2.57 -9.85
N THR A 186 -14.88 2.01 -8.72
CA THR A 186 -15.68 0.98 -8.01
C THR A 186 -17.03 1.52 -7.54
N ALA A 187 -18.05 0.68 -7.59
CA ALA A 187 -19.42 1.06 -7.22
C ALA A 187 -19.54 1.47 -5.74
N ARG A 188 -18.83 0.79 -4.85
CA ARG A 188 -18.64 1.19 -3.45
C ARG A 188 -17.20 1.62 -3.21
N ARG A 189 -17.01 2.55 -2.29
CA ARG A 189 -15.67 3.02 -1.89
C ARG A 189 -14.81 1.83 -1.47
N PRO A 190 -13.56 1.68 -1.94
CA PRO A 190 -12.67 0.68 -1.39
C PRO A 190 -12.32 0.99 0.06
N ARG A 191 -12.05 -0.04 0.85
CA ARG A 191 -11.60 0.14 2.23
C ARG A 191 -10.16 0.64 2.27
N LEU A 192 -9.81 1.46 3.26
CA LEU A 192 -8.48 2.05 3.40
C LEU A 192 -7.37 0.98 3.38
N ALA A 193 -7.55 -0.13 4.12
CA ALA A 193 -6.57 -1.22 4.15
C ALA A 193 -6.34 -1.86 2.77
N GLN A 194 -7.37 -1.96 1.93
CA GLN A 194 -7.24 -2.51 0.57
C GLN A 194 -6.33 -1.62 -0.29
N LEU A 195 -6.53 -0.29 -0.27
CA LEU A 195 -5.69 0.64 -1.02
C LEU A 195 -4.25 0.67 -0.50
N LEU A 196 -4.08 0.67 0.83
CA LEU A 196 -2.76 0.63 1.44
C LEU A 196 -1.99 -0.63 1.03
N PHE A 197 -2.63 -1.81 1.10
CA PHE A 197 -1.99 -3.05 0.65
C PHE A 197 -1.58 -2.95 -0.81
N LEU A 198 -2.48 -2.54 -1.71
CA LEU A 198 -2.20 -2.48 -3.14
C LEU A 198 -1.06 -1.51 -3.48
N ILE A 199 -1.01 -0.35 -2.82
CA ILE A 199 0.05 0.65 -3.05
C ILE A 199 1.40 0.13 -2.54
N VAL A 200 1.46 -0.46 -1.34
CA VAL A 200 2.71 -1.01 -0.80
C VAL A 200 3.16 -2.23 -1.61
N ALA A 201 2.23 -3.07 -2.07
CA ALA A 201 2.54 -4.21 -2.94
C ALA A 201 3.05 -3.75 -4.31
N ALA A 202 2.46 -2.69 -4.89
CA ALA A 202 2.96 -2.08 -6.12
C ALA A 202 4.39 -1.57 -5.96
N PHE A 203 4.71 -0.92 -4.83
CA PHE A 203 6.07 -0.52 -4.51
C PHE A 203 7.00 -1.74 -4.44
N VAL A 204 6.66 -2.74 -3.63
CA VAL A 204 7.46 -3.97 -3.45
C VAL A 204 7.77 -4.66 -4.77
N VAL A 205 6.79 -4.81 -5.67
CA VAL A 205 6.94 -5.52 -6.94
C VAL A 205 7.77 -4.74 -7.97
N THR A 206 7.72 -3.40 -7.93
CA THR A 206 8.41 -2.55 -8.91
C THR A 206 9.77 -2.05 -8.43
N ASN A 207 10.02 -2.04 -7.11
CA ASN A 207 11.22 -1.49 -6.53
C ASN A 207 12.49 -2.23 -6.98
N LYS A 208 13.62 -1.53 -6.95
CA LYS A 208 14.94 -2.08 -7.32
C LYS A 208 15.45 -3.14 -6.35
N VAL A 209 14.81 -3.25 -5.17
CA VAL A 209 15.25 -4.11 -4.05
C VAL A 209 14.03 -4.66 -3.32
N TYR A 210 14.08 -5.93 -2.97
CA TYR A 210 13.14 -6.54 -2.03
C TYR A 210 13.88 -7.38 -0.98
N SER A 211 13.96 -6.82 0.23
CA SER A 211 14.50 -7.53 1.38
C SER A 211 13.38 -8.35 2.04
N PRO A 212 13.62 -9.58 2.53
CA PRO A 212 12.55 -10.48 3.00
C PRO A 212 11.61 -9.87 4.05
N GLN A 213 12.12 -8.98 4.89
CA GLN A 213 11.35 -8.28 5.91
C GLN A 213 10.40 -7.20 5.37
N TYR A 214 10.45 -6.85 4.07
CA TYR A 214 9.47 -5.95 3.46
C TYR A 214 8.07 -6.56 3.49
N VAL A 215 7.95 -7.90 3.54
CA VAL A 215 6.69 -8.60 3.76
C VAL A 215 5.99 -8.17 5.06
N LEU A 216 6.74 -7.75 6.09
CA LEU A 216 6.20 -7.30 7.37
C LEU A 216 5.28 -6.09 7.18
N TRP A 217 5.54 -5.24 6.18
CA TRP A 217 4.72 -4.07 5.86
C TRP A 217 3.35 -4.46 5.32
N LEU A 218 3.29 -5.59 4.62
CA LEU A 218 2.11 -6.09 3.95
C LEU A 218 1.23 -6.93 4.87
N VAL A 219 1.81 -7.67 5.84
CA VAL A 219 1.07 -8.63 6.66
C VAL A 219 -0.12 -8.02 7.42
N PRO A 220 0.02 -6.92 8.19
CA PRO A 220 -1.14 -6.29 8.85
C PRO A 220 -2.16 -5.72 7.86
N LEU A 221 -1.66 -5.17 6.74
CA LEU A 221 -2.52 -4.65 5.68
C LEU A 221 -3.32 -5.78 5.01
N ALA A 222 -2.71 -6.94 4.80
CA ALA A 222 -3.36 -8.14 4.27
C ALA A 222 -4.43 -8.66 5.22
N ALA A 223 -4.13 -8.74 6.52
CA ALA A 223 -5.07 -9.15 7.55
C ALA A 223 -6.31 -8.25 7.57
N MET A 224 -6.15 -6.92 7.45
CA MET A 224 -7.28 -5.99 7.40
C MET A 224 -7.97 -5.91 6.02
N ALA A 225 -7.22 -6.04 4.93
CA ALA A 225 -7.74 -5.93 3.57
C ALA A 225 -8.54 -7.17 3.15
N ARG A 226 -8.09 -8.36 3.54
CA ARG A 226 -8.71 -9.63 3.15
C ARG A 226 -8.41 -10.75 4.17
N PRO A 227 -9.10 -10.78 5.32
CA PRO A 227 -8.91 -11.77 6.38
C PRO A 227 -9.42 -13.17 6.00
N ARG A 228 -8.74 -13.83 5.05
CA ARG A 228 -9.00 -15.22 4.67
C ARG A 228 -7.73 -16.04 4.81
N TRP A 229 -7.73 -16.93 5.80
CA TRP A 229 -6.56 -17.77 6.15
C TRP A 229 -6.03 -18.58 4.99
N ARG A 230 -6.89 -19.22 4.19
CA ARG A 230 -6.42 -20.08 3.09
C ARG A 230 -5.56 -19.29 2.10
N GLU A 231 -6.04 -18.16 1.63
CA GLU A 231 -5.31 -17.36 0.65
C GLU A 231 -4.12 -16.62 1.27
N PHE A 232 -4.22 -16.21 2.52
CA PHE A 232 -3.09 -15.67 3.27
C PHE A 232 -1.97 -16.69 3.41
N ILE A 233 -2.27 -17.94 3.79
CA ILE A 233 -1.26 -18.99 3.94
C ILE A 233 -0.62 -19.36 2.60
N ILE A 234 -1.38 -19.36 1.49
CA ILE A 234 -0.79 -19.56 0.15
C ILE A 234 0.19 -18.43 -0.19
N TRP A 235 -0.17 -17.18 0.07
CA TRP A 235 0.74 -16.05 -0.12
C TRP A 235 1.99 -16.16 0.77
N GLN A 236 1.79 -16.41 2.06
CA GLN A 236 2.86 -16.62 3.04
C GLN A 236 3.80 -17.78 2.65
N ALA A 237 3.29 -18.86 2.06
CA ALA A 237 4.13 -19.97 1.60
C ALA A 237 5.10 -19.52 0.49
N GLY A 238 4.65 -18.71 -0.47
CA GLY A 238 5.53 -18.15 -1.50
C GLY A 238 6.58 -17.18 -0.93
N GLU A 239 6.21 -16.38 0.07
CA GLU A 239 7.16 -15.53 0.79
C GLU A 239 8.20 -16.33 1.58
N VAL A 240 7.80 -17.45 2.20
CA VAL A 240 8.72 -18.36 2.89
C VAL A 240 9.68 -19.02 1.91
N VAL A 241 9.20 -19.42 0.72
CA VAL A 241 10.07 -19.92 -0.36
C VAL A 241 11.15 -18.89 -0.68
N TYR A 242 10.77 -17.62 -0.87
CA TYR A 242 11.74 -16.56 -1.12
C TYR A 242 12.68 -16.32 0.07
N PHE A 243 12.17 -16.34 1.31
CA PHE A 243 12.99 -16.19 2.51
C PHE A 243 14.09 -17.27 2.56
N VAL A 244 13.74 -18.55 2.37
CA VAL A 244 14.72 -19.64 2.35
C VAL A 244 15.70 -19.47 1.19
N ALA A 245 15.19 -19.11 0.02
CA ALA A 245 15.97 -18.87 -1.18
C ALA A 245 17.06 -17.80 -0.99
N ILE A 246 16.74 -16.62 -0.44
CA ILE A 246 17.77 -15.58 -0.29
C ILE A 246 18.91 -16.02 0.63
N TRP A 247 18.62 -16.68 1.76
CA TRP A 247 19.67 -17.11 2.66
C TRP A 247 20.51 -18.23 2.05
N TRP A 248 19.88 -19.16 1.32
CA TRP A 248 20.61 -20.21 0.60
C TRP A 248 21.44 -19.64 -0.57
N PHE A 249 20.96 -18.60 -1.25
CA PHE A 249 21.73 -17.91 -2.28
C PHE A 249 22.95 -17.19 -1.68
N LEU A 250 22.77 -16.50 -0.55
CA LEU A 250 23.84 -15.76 0.12
C LEU A 250 24.98 -16.66 0.63
N VAL A 251 24.73 -17.95 0.91
CA VAL A 251 25.79 -18.92 1.25
C VAL A 251 26.86 -19.01 0.15
N GLY A 252 26.47 -18.87 -1.12
CA GLY A 252 27.40 -18.93 -2.25
C GLY A 252 27.78 -17.57 -2.83
N TYR A 253 27.31 -16.47 -2.23
CA TYR A 253 27.53 -15.15 -2.78
C TYR A 253 28.97 -14.68 -2.55
N GLY A 254 29.73 -14.49 -3.63
CA GLY A 254 31.12 -14.09 -3.57
C GLY A 254 32.09 -15.19 -3.10
N VAL A 255 31.65 -16.44 -3.00
CA VAL A 255 32.47 -17.57 -2.56
C VAL A 255 32.46 -18.67 -3.61
N THR A 256 33.65 -19.06 -4.09
CA THR A 256 33.83 -20.18 -5.02
C THR A 256 33.68 -21.52 -4.30
N ASP A 257 33.11 -22.52 -4.97
CA ASP A 257 32.99 -23.92 -4.48
C ASP A 257 32.12 -24.08 -3.21
N THR A 258 30.90 -23.54 -3.26
CA THR A 258 29.89 -23.70 -2.20
C THR A 258 28.67 -24.46 -2.70
N LYS A 259 27.89 -25.00 -1.76
CA LYS A 259 26.56 -25.58 -2.03
C LYS A 259 25.44 -24.53 -1.96
N GLY A 260 25.75 -23.27 -2.29
CA GLY A 260 24.77 -22.19 -2.36
C GLY A 260 23.77 -22.40 -3.50
N MET A 261 22.63 -21.73 -3.42
CA MET A 261 21.63 -21.82 -4.49
C MET A 261 22.15 -21.17 -5.77
N THR A 262 21.88 -21.79 -6.92
CA THR A 262 22.27 -21.22 -8.22
C THR A 262 21.48 -19.93 -8.53
N PRO A 263 22.03 -19.00 -9.33
CA PRO A 263 21.32 -17.80 -9.81
C PRO A 263 19.93 -18.06 -10.40
N GLN A 264 19.77 -19.12 -11.19
CA GLN A 264 18.51 -19.43 -11.88
C GLN A 264 17.42 -19.84 -10.90
N TRP A 265 17.73 -20.73 -9.95
CA TRP A 265 16.79 -21.11 -8.88
C TRP A 265 16.46 -19.94 -7.95
N TYR A 266 17.43 -19.05 -7.69
CA TYR A 266 17.16 -17.80 -6.97
C TYR A 266 16.14 -16.92 -7.70
N ALA A 267 16.35 -16.69 -9.01
CA ALA A 267 15.42 -15.93 -9.83
C ALA A 267 14.02 -16.56 -9.84
N VAL A 268 13.91 -17.89 -9.93
CA VAL A 268 12.63 -18.60 -9.85
C VAL A 268 11.93 -18.32 -8.52
N ALA A 269 12.64 -18.41 -7.39
CA ALA A 269 12.07 -18.10 -6.08
C ALA A 269 11.60 -16.64 -5.96
N THR A 270 12.37 -15.69 -6.53
CA THR A 270 11.95 -14.29 -6.63
C THR A 270 10.67 -14.13 -7.46
N LEU A 271 10.58 -14.78 -8.62
CA LEU A 271 9.38 -14.75 -9.46
C LEU A 271 8.16 -15.37 -8.76
N VAL A 272 8.35 -16.43 -7.97
CA VAL A 272 7.30 -17.04 -7.14
C VAL A 272 6.75 -16.03 -6.13
N HIS A 273 7.63 -15.37 -5.36
CA HIS A 273 7.23 -14.32 -4.40
C HIS A 273 6.43 -13.19 -5.08
N ILE A 274 6.91 -12.68 -6.21
CA ILE A 274 6.23 -11.63 -6.98
C ILE A 274 4.85 -12.13 -7.45
N ALA A 275 4.78 -13.34 -8.00
CA ALA A 275 3.55 -13.92 -8.52
C ALA A 275 2.50 -14.11 -7.41
N VAL A 276 2.88 -14.61 -6.23
CA VAL A 276 1.93 -14.77 -5.11
C VAL A 276 1.48 -13.42 -4.54
N THR A 277 2.34 -12.41 -4.53
CA THR A 277 1.99 -11.05 -4.11
C THR A 277 1.00 -10.41 -5.07
N ILE A 278 1.24 -10.51 -6.39
CA ILE A 278 0.32 -10.04 -7.44
C ILE A 278 -1.01 -10.80 -7.36
N TRP A 279 -0.97 -12.12 -7.14
CA TRP A 279 -2.18 -12.93 -6.98
C TRP A 279 -3.02 -12.48 -5.78
N PHE A 280 -2.40 -12.24 -4.63
CA PHE A 280 -3.13 -11.75 -3.45
C PHE A 280 -3.69 -10.34 -3.68
N ALA A 281 -2.94 -9.46 -4.33
CA ALA A 281 -3.41 -8.14 -4.76
C ALA A 281 -4.63 -8.24 -5.71
N ALA A 282 -4.61 -9.17 -6.66
CA ALA A 282 -5.73 -9.40 -7.58
C ALA A 282 -7.00 -9.87 -6.85
N LEU A 283 -6.85 -10.66 -5.77
CA LEU A 283 -7.99 -11.06 -4.94
C LEU A 283 -8.58 -9.88 -4.16
N ILE A 284 -7.75 -8.94 -3.69
CA ILE A 284 -8.22 -7.69 -3.09
C ILE A 284 -8.94 -6.83 -4.13
N ILE A 285 -8.37 -6.66 -5.32
CA ILE A 285 -9.02 -5.92 -6.43
C ILE A 285 -10.38 -6.53 -6.76
N ARG A 286 -10.49 -7.87 -6.80
CA ARG A 286 -11.75 -8.56 -7.01
C ARG A 286 -12.78 -8.19 -5.92
N ASP A 287 -12.36 -8.15 -4.66
CA ASP A 287 -13.25 -7.82 -3.54
C ASP A 287 -13.64 -6.31 -3.55
N MET A 288 -12.77 -5.42 -4.08
CA MET A 288 -13.11 -4.01 -4.35
C MET A 288 -14.14 -3.85 -5.47
N VAL A 289 -14.01 -4.62 -6.55
CA VAL A 289 -14.93 -4.58 -7.72
C VAL A 289 -16.25 -5.28 -7.43
N LYS A 290 -16.22 -6.35 -6.62
CA LYS A 290 -17.37 -7.16 -6.19
C LYS A 290 -17.48 -7.13 -4.66
N PRO A 291 -18.08 -6.07 -4.08
CA PRO A 291 -18.17 -5.89 -2.62
C PRO A 291 -18.89 -7.04 -1.89
N ASP A 292 -19.73 -7.80 -2.58
CA ASP A 292 -20.38 -9.03 -2.09
C ASP A 292 -19.38 -10.17 -1.78
N ARG A 293 -18.15 -10.08 -2.27
CA ARG A 293 -17.08 -11.05 -1.98
C ARG A 293 -16.14 -10.58 -0.88
N ASP A 294 -16.24 -9.33 -0.45
CA ASP A 294 -15.41 -8.76 0.61
C ASP A 294 -15.78 -9.40 1.96
N PRO A 295 -14.89 -10.20 2.58
CA PRO A 295 -15.19 -10.91 3.81
C PRO A 295 -15.46 -10.00 5.01
N VAL A 296 -15.00 -8.75 4.99
CA VAL A 296 -15.26 -7.80 6.09
C VAL A 296 -16.65 -7.19 5.96
N ARG A 297 -17.10 -6.91 4.73
CA ARG A 297 -18.44 -6.34 4.50
C ARG A 297 -19.59 -7.34 4.59
N THR A 298 -19.26 -8.63 4.56
CA THR A 298 -20.24 -9.73 4.48
C THR A 298 -20.22 -10.62 5.71
N ASP A 299 -19.64 -10.15 6.81
CA ASP A 299 -19.55 -10.90 8.06
C ASP A 299 -20.81 -10.85 8.94
N GLY A 300 -21.83 -10.12 8.49
CA GLY A 300 -23.14 -10.02 9.14
C GLY A 300 -23.25 -8.88 10.16
N PHE A 301 -22.21 -8.06 10.36
CA PHE A 301 -22.28 -6.89 11.23
C PHE A 301 -22.51 -5.60 10.44
N ASP A 302 -23.58 -4.87 10.74
CA ASP A 302 -23.91 -3.59 10.09
C ASP A 302 -22.83 -2.51 10.27
N ASP A 303 -22.07 -2.59 11.37
CA ASP A 303 -20.92 -1.73 11.66
C ASP A 303 -19.80 -1.87 10.60
N ASP A 304 -19.65 -3.06 10.00
CA ASP A 304 -18.55 -3.40 9.09
C ASP A 304 -18.98 -3.34 7.61
N SER A 305 -20.21 -2.92 7.34
CA SER A 305 -20.84 -2.89 6.00
C SER A 305 -20.18 -1.93 4.99
N ASP A 306 -19.40 -0.94 5.45
CA ASP A 306 -18.63 -0.02 4.60
C ASP A 306 -17.11 -0.14 4.81
N ASP A 307 -16.50 0.66 5.71
CA ASP A 307 -15.06 0.60 6.00
C ASP A 307 -14.81 0.80 7.50
N PRO A 308 -14.86 -0.27 8.32
CA PRO A 308 -14.72 -0.16 9.78
C PRO A 308 -13.36 0.39 10.24
N GLY A 309 -12.32 0.31 9.40
CA GLY A 309 -11.01 0.92 9.64
C GLY A 309 -10.85 2.33 9.04
N GLY A 310 -11.85 2.79 8.27
CA GLY A 310 -11.80 3.99 7.45
C GLY A 310 -11.96 5.30 8.21
N GLY A 311 -12.32 5.25 9.50
CA GLY A 311 -12.46 6.43 10.35
C GLY A 311 -13.47 7.42 9.77
N VAL A 312 -13.01 8.62 9.41
CA VAL A 312 -13.87 9.64 8.79
C VAL A 312 -14.36 9.27 7.38
N PHE A 313 -13.77 8.26 6.73
CA PHE A 313 -14.23 7.73 5.45
C PHE A 313 -15.38 6.73 5.61
N ASP A 314 -15.51 6.10 6.77
CA ASP A 314 -16.55 5.11 7.02
C ASP A 314 -17.94 5.75 6.91
N LYS A 315 -18.82 5.14 6.11
CA LYS A 315 -20.20 5.56 5.82
C LYS A 315 -20.32 6.97 5.24
N ALA A 316 -19.19 7.60 4.87
CA ALA A 316 -19.21 8.94 4.31
C ALA A 316 -19.69 8.90 2.85
N PRO A 317 -20.59 9.80 2.42
CA PRO A 317 -21.09 9.80 1.04
C PRO A 317 -19.96 10.05 0.04
N ASP A 318 -20.09 9.46 -1.16
CA ASP A 318 -19.18 9.75 -2.27
C ASP A 318 -19.51 11.11 -2.88
N VAL A 319 -18.52 12.01 -2.92
CA VAL A 319 -18.63 13.32 -3.58
C VAL A 319 -18.11 13.27 -5.01
N PHE A 320 -17.04 12.50 -5.25
CA PHE A 320 -16.37 12.40 -6.55
C PHE A 320 -16.14 10.94 -6.96
N THR A 321 -16.65 10.55 -8.13
CA THR A 321 -16.39 9.27 -8.77
C THR A 321 -16.29 9.48 -10.29
N LEU A 322 -15.49 8.65 -10.98
CA LEU A 322 -15.38 8.74 -12.44
C LEU A 322 -16.70 8.37 -13.15
N GLN A 323 -17.53 7.53 -12.53
CA GLN A 323 -18.86 7.20 -13.04
C GLN A 323 -19.81 8.41 -13.02
N ARG A 324 -19.73 9.24 -11.98
CA ARG A 324 -20.56 10.46 -11.85
C ARG A 324 -20.18 11.51 -12.89
N LEU A 325 -18.88 11.68 -13.15
CA LEU A 325 -18.40 12.55 -14.24
C LEU A 325 -18.98 12.11 -15.60
N ARG A 326 -18.92 10.81 -15.91
CA ARG A 326 -19.49 10.28 -17.16
C ARG A 326 -20.99 10.55 -17.29
N ARG A 327 -21.78 10.38 -16.23
CA ARG A 327 -23.22 10.69 -16.27
C ARG A 327 -23.52 12.17 -16.47
N SER A 328 -22.75 13.06 -15.84
CA SER A 328 -22.87 14.51 -15.99
C SER A 328 -22.62 14.98 -17.43
N SER A 329 -21.61 14.42 -18.10
CA SER A 329 -21.29 14.74 -19.50
C SER A 329 -22.41 14.34 -20.46
N TYR A 330 -23.04 13.16 -20.27
CA TYR A 330 -24.15 12.71 -21.13
C TYR A 330 -25.43 13.56 -20.94
N SER A 331 -25.72 14.02 -19.71
CA SER A 331 -26.87 14.90 -19.47
C SER A 331 -26.70 16.31 -20.07
N GLY A 332 -25.45 16.79 -20.22
CA GLY A 332 -25.16 18.06 -20.88
C GLY A 332 -25.38 18.03 -22.40
N GLU A 333 -25.08 16.89 -23.05
CA GLU A 333 -25.28 16.69 -24.49
C GLU A 333 -26.75 16.47 -24.88
N SER A 334 -27.58 15.90 -24.00
CA SER A 334 -29.02 15.74 -24.28
C SER A 334 -29.79 17.07 -24.24
N ILE A 335 -29.33 18.03 -23.43
CA ILE A 335 -29.97 19.36 -23.34
C ILE A 335 -29.62 20.21 -24.57
N SER A 336 -28.41 20.08 -25.14
CA SER A 336 -28.02 20.85 -26.34
C SER A 336 -28.67 20.37 -27.64
N ARG A 337 -29.09 19.09 -27.73
CA ARG A 337 -29.83 18.57 -28.90
C ARG A 337 -31.31 18.93 -28.92
N THR A 338 -31.91 19.26 -27.78
CA THR A 338 -33.35 19.56 -27.69
C THR A 338 -33.66 21.04 -27.97
N SER A 339 -32.68 21.94 -27.81
CA SER A 339 -32.82 23.37 -28.06
C SER A 339 -32.61 23.78 -29.53
N SER A 340 -32.15 22.89 -30.41
CA SER A 340 -31.94 23.18 -31.84
C SER A 340 -33.17 22.94 -32.75
N ASN A 341 -34.29 22.43 -32.22
CA ASN A 341 -35.47 22.04 -33.04
C ASN A 341 -36.71 22.92 -32.83
N ARG A 342 -36.58 24.12 -32.27
CA ARG A 342 -37.65 25.13 -32.27
C ARG A 342 -37.24 26.36 -33.08
N VAL A 343 -37.24 26.22 -34.41
CA VAL A 343 -37.27 27.36 -35.33
C VAL A 343 -38.59 27.32 -36.10
N VAL A 344 -39.51 28.16 -35.63
CA VAL A 344 -40.40 29.05 -36.38
C VAL A 344 -40.98 28.52 -37.71
N VAL A 345 -42.27 28.18 -37.70
CA VAL A 345 -43.15 28.45 -38.85
C VAL A 345 -44.36 29.20 -38.32
N ASN A 346 -44.33 30.53 -38.46
CA ASN A 346 -45.49 31.40 -38.32
C ASN A 346 -45.73 31.99 -39.71
N ARG A 347 -46.81 31.57 -40.38
CA ARG A 347 -47.31 32.21 -41.61
C ARG A 347 -48.72 32.71 -41.35
N THR A 348 -48.84 34.03 -41.34
CA THR A 348 -50.04 34.86 -41.41
C THR A 348 -50.76 34.73 -42.75
N SER A 349 -52.09 34.86 -42.73
CA SER A 349 -53.05 35.38 -43.74
C SER A 349 -54.29 34.48 -43.82
N ALA A 350 -55.51 34.90 -44.14
CA ALA A 350 -56.25 36.16 -44.12
C ALA A 350 -57.69 35.75 -44.51
N VAL A 351 -58.69 36.31 -43.83
CA VAL A 351 -60.04 36.69 -44.31
C VAL A 351 -60.66 35.84 -45.45
N THR A 352 -61.72 35.06 -45.17
CA THR A 352 -63.13 35.44 -45.36
C THR A 352 -64.04 34.40 -44.70
#